data_AF-A0A1Q6QIY2-F1
#
_entry.id   AF-A0A1Q6QIY2-F1
#
_cell.length_a   1.000
_cell.length_b   1.000
_cell.length_c   1.000
_cell.angle_alpha   90.00
_cell.angle_beta   90.00
_cell.angle_gamma   90.00
#
_symmetry.space_group_name_H-M   'P 1'
#
loop_
_entity.id
_entity.type
_entity.pdbx_description
1 polymer ?
#
loop_
_entity_poly.entity_id
_entity_poly.type
_entity_poly.pdbx_seq_one_letter_code
_entity_poly.pdbx_strand_id
1 'polypeptide(L)'
;NGIVEPDFLEYLDKTFKRWQQLAAQGVTLGSREIAKLTNTVYGAKLNTRYGFEAIARREPDEEGQDRFTIMIYKNREAVENDPPLYHFTTPIHR
;
A
#
# COMPACT_ATOMS: atom_id res chain seq x y z
N ASN A 1 -12.56 15.70 -7.58
CA ASN A 1 -12.24 14.47 -8.33
C ASN A 1 -11.14 13.72 -7.61
N GLY A 2 -11.52 12.81 -6.71
CA GLY A 2 -10.61 12.01 -5.88
C GLY A 2 -11.08 10.57 -5.76
N ILE A 3 -11.60 10.04 -6.87
CA ILE A 3 -12.22 8.71 -6.92
C ILE A 3 -11.16 7.74 -7.43
N VAL A 4 -10.68 6.89 -6.54
CA VAL A 4 -9.84 5.74 -6.90
C VAL A 4 -10.70 4.74 -7.66
N GLU A 5 -10.22 4.23 -8.81
CA GLU A 5 -10.98 3.26 -9.58
C GLU A 5 -11.23 1.96 -8.76
N PRO A 6 -12.46 1.41 -8.78
CA PRO A 6 -12.79 0.18 -8.07
C PRO A 6 -11.88 -1.00 -8.42
N ASP A 7 -11.57 -1.19 -9.71
CA ASP A 7 -10.70 -2.28 -10.19
C ASP A 7 -9.29 -2.19 -9.62
N PHE A 8 -8.79 -0.96 -9.42
CA PHE A 8 -7.48 -0.73 -8.83
C PHE A 8 -7.47 -1.03 -7.33
N LEU A 9 -8.53 -0.64 -6.60
CA LEU A 9 -8.70 -1.04 -5.21
C LEU A 9 -8.83 -2.56 -5.06
N GLU A 10 -9.55 -3.23 -5.96
CA GLU A 10 -9.67 -4.69 -5.97
C GLU A 10 -8.32 -5.38 -6.24
N TYR A 11 -7.52 -4.83 -7.17
CA TYR A 11 -6.16 -5.30 -7.42
C TYR A 11 -5.29 -5.22 -6.16
N LEU A 12 -5.35 -4.09 -5.44
CA LEU A 12 -4.61 -3.92 -4.18
C LEU A 12 -5.09 -4.93 -3.14
N ASP A 13 -6.40 -5.05 -2.94
CA ASP A 13 -6.99 -5.98 -1.97
C ASP A 13 -6.52 -7.42 -2.19
N LYS A 14 -6.58 -7.90 -3.43
CA LYS A 14 -6.09 -9.24 -3.80
C LYS A 14 -4.60 -9.41 -3.56
N THR A 15 -3.81 -8.37 -3.87
CA THR A 15 -2.35 -8.39 -3.67
C THR A 15 -2.01 -8.52 -2.18
N PHE A 16 -2.64 -7.70 -1.33
CA PHE A 16 -2.38 -7.72 0.11
C PHE A 16 -2.92 -8.97 0.80
N LYS A 17 -4.11 -9.45 0.43
CA LYS A 17 -4.63 -10.75 0.92
C LYS A 17 -3.66 -11.89 0.63
N ARG A 18 -3.10 -11.94 -0.58
CA ARG A 18 -2.07 -12.93 -0.94
C ARG A 18 -0.84 -12.80 -0.05
N TRP A 19 -0.38 -11.57 0.21
CA TRP A 19 0.80 -11.35 1.06
C TRP A 19 0.57 -11.72 2.51
N GLN A 20 -0.62 -11.44 3.06
CA GLN A 20 -0.99 -11.91 4.40
C GLN A 20 -1.04 -13.43 4.51
N GLN A 21 -1.58 -14.11 3.48
CA GLN A 21 -1.57 -15.57 3.41
C GLN A 21 -0.13 -16.14 3.37
N LEU A 22 0.77 -15.51 2.60
CA LEU A 22 2.18 -15.88 2.56
C LEU A 22 2.85 -15.67 3.93
N ALA A 23 2.59 -14.54 4.58
CA ALA A 23 3.11 -14.25 5.92
C ALA A 23 2.64 -15.28 6.96
N ALA A 24 1.37 -15.70 6.89
CA ALA A 24 0.83 -16.75 7.75
C ALA A 24 1.50 -18.13 7.54
N GLN A 25 2.14 -18.34 6.39
CA GLN A 25 2.94 -19.52 6.06
C GLN A 25 4.44 -19.35 6.37
N GLY A 26 4.83 -18.23 7.01
CA GLY A 26 6.23 -17.89 7.28
C GLY A 26 7.00 -17.37 6.06
N VAL A 27 6.31 -17.07 4.96
CA VAL A 27 6.92 -16.48 3.75
C VAL A 27 6.86 -14.97 3.85
N THR A 28 8.03 -14.33 3.85
CA THR A 28 8.19 -12.88 3.91
C THR A 28 8.31 -12.28 2.51
N LEU A 29 7.94 -11.01 2.38
CA LEU A 29 8.10 -10.29 1.11
C LEU A 29 9.52 -9.81 0.91
N GLY A 30 10.02 -9.96 -0.32
CA GLY A 30 11.28 -9.41 -0.76
C GLY A 30 11.17 -7.95 -1.21
N SER A 31 12.32 -7.30 -1.31
CA SER A 31 12.40 -5.90 -1.77
C SER A 31 11.87 -5.68 -3.19
N ARG A 32 11.89 -6.71 -4.06
CA ARG A 32 11.43 -6.62 -5.45
C ARG A 32 9.92 -6.50 -5.54
N GLU A 33 9.19 -7.30 -4.80
CA GLU A 33 7.72 -7.31 -4.73
C GLU A 33 7.21 -5.98 -4.20
N ILE A 34 7.86 -5.48 -3.15
CA ILE A 34 7.54 -4.18 -2.57
C ILE A 34 7.82 -3.07 -3.58
N ALA A 35 8.99 -3.06 -4.23
CA ALA A 35 9.32 -2.04 -5.24
C ALA A 35 8.34 -2.06 -6.42
N LYS A 36 7.94 -3.25 -6.88
CA LYS A 36 6.94 -3.40 -7.95
C LYS A 36 5.61 -2.77 -7.55
N LEU A 37 5.09 -3.08 -6.35
CA LEU A 37 3.83 -2.51 -5.87
C LEU A 37 3.92 -0.99 -5.73
N THR A 38 4.98 -0.50 -5.10
CA THR A 38 5.22 0.95 -4.91
C THR A 38 5.25 1.69 -6.24
N ASN A 39 5.94 1.15 -7.25
CA ASN A 39 5.98 1.71 -8.59
C ASN A 39 4.60 1.70 -9.27
N THR A 40 3.83 0.62 -9.12
CA THR A 40 2.46 0.55 -9.65
C THR A 40 1.57 1.62 -9.03
N VAL A 41 1.64 1.81 -7.71
CA VAL A 41 0.79 2.78 -7.00
C VAL A 41 1.18 4.21 -7.32
N TYR A 42 2.47 4.54 -7.33
CA TYR A 42 2.92 5.88 -7.74
C TYR A 42 2.67 6.16 -9.23
N GLY A 43 2.76 5.14 -10.09
CA GLY A 43 2.37 5.25 -11.49
C GLY A 43 0.87 5.56 -11.65
N ALA A 44 0.01 4.88 -10.88
CA ALA A 44 -1.42 5.14 -10.87
C ALA A 44 -1.75 6.56 -10.34
N LYS A 45 -1.05 7.02 -9.29
CA LYS A 45 -1.14 8.40 -8.79
C LYS A 45 -0.85 9.46 -9.86
N LEU A 46 0.20 9.25 -10.67
CA LEU A 46 0.58 10.20 -11.74
C LEU A 46 -0.45 10.27 -12.87
N ASN A 47 -1.32 9.26 -12.99
CA ASN A 47 -2.35 9.23 -14.00
C ASN A 47 -3.56 10.06 -13.54
N THR A 48 -3.90 11.07 -14.34
CA THR A 48 -4.98 12.04 -14.07
C THR A 48 -6.36 11.40 -13.87
N ARG A 49 -6.55 10.15 -14.30
CA ARG A 49 -7.78 9.38 -14.09
C ARG A 49 -8.04 8.99 -12.64
N TYR A 50 -6.99 8.78 -11.83
CA TYR A 50 -7.12 8.20 -10.49
C TYR A 50 -7.22 9.24 -9.37
N GLY A 51 -6.59 10.41 -9.51
CA GLY A 51 -6.82 11.58 -8.66
C GLY A 51 -6.63 11.41 -7.14
N PHE A 52 -5.82 10.44 -6.68
CA PHE A 52 -5.58 10.14 -5.26
C PHE A 52 -4.15 10.49 -4.83
N GLU A 53 -3.90 10.40 -3.53
CA GLU A 53 -2.54 10.48 -2.98
C GLU A 53 -2.14 9.21 -2.22
N ALA A 54 -0.88 8.79 -2.35
CA ALA A 54 -0.40 7.55 -1.72
C ALA A 54 0.93 7.75 -0.99
N ILE A 55 1.05 7.05 0.14
CA ILE A 55 2.24 7.02 0.99
C ILE A 55 2.60 5.56 1.23
N ALA A 56 3.84 5.20 0.91
CA ALA A 56 4.42 3.90 1.24
C ALA A 56 5.54 4.07 2.27
N ARG A 57 5.54 3.27 3.34
CA ARG A 57 6.53 3.30 4.42
C ARG A 57 7.10 1.91 4.69
N ARG A 58 8.35 1.87 5.13
CA ARG A 58 9.01 0.69 5.68
C ARG A 58 9.51 1.05 7.08
N GLU A 59 8.85 0.53 8.09
CA GLU A 59 9.13 0.85 9.49
C GLU A 59 9.00 -0.43 10.33
N PRO A 60 9.86 -0.62 11.35
CA PRO A 60 9.69 -1.70 12.30
C PRO A 60 8.44 -1.48 13.15
N ASP A 61 7.76 -2.56 13.50
CA ASP A 61 6.70 -2.52 14.52
C ASP A 61 7.29 -2.49 15.95
N GLU A 62 6.41 -2.49 16.96
CA GLU A 62 6.79 -2.45 18.38
C GLU A 62 7.68 -3.63 18.81
N GLU A 63 7.62 -4.75 18.08
CA GLU A 63 8.43 -5.95 18.34
C GLU A 63 9.74 -5.94 17.53
N GLY A 64 10.00 -4.89 16.74
CA GLY A 64 11.18 -4.75 15.90
C GLY A 64 11.10 -5.47 14.56
N GLN A 65 9.93 -6.04 14.21
CA GLN A 65 9.71 -6.70 12.93
C GLN A 65 9.46 -5.64 11.85
N ASP A 66 10.30 -5.63 10.82
CA ASP A 66 10.13 -4.70 9.70
C ASP A 66 8.80 -4.96 8.99
N ARG A 67 8.06 -3.87 8.77
CA ARG A 67 6.77 -3.88 8.08
C ARG A 67 6.77 -2.94 6.90
N PHE A 68 6.04 -3.34 5.88
CA PHE A 68 5.67 -2.45 4.78
C PHE A 68 4.23 -1.99 4.97
N THR A 69 4.03 -0.68 4.91
CA THR A 69 2.71 -0.05 4.99
C THR A 69 2.45 0.77 3.74
N ILE A 70 1.23 0.69 3.21
CA ILE A 70 0.73 1.60 2.18
C ILE A 70 -0.58 2.24 2.63
N MET A 71 -0.70 3.54 2.35
CA MET A 71 -1.88 4.34 2.63
C MET A 71 -2.29 5.08 1.36
N ILE A 72 -3.59 5.08 1.06
CA ILE A 72 -4.20 5.80 -0.06
C ILE A 72 -5.22 6.78 0.48
N TYR A 73 -5.12 8.03 0.06
CA TYR A 73 -5.95 9.16 0.46
C TYR A 73 -6.67 9.72 -0.75
N LYS A 74 -7.85 10.31 -0.54
CA LYS A 74 -8.65 10.91 -1.62
C LYS A 74 -7.90 12.01 -2.39
N ASN A 75 -6.98 12.72 -1.74
CA ASN A 75 -6.17 13.81 -2.28
C ASN A 75 -5.04 14.19 -1.31
N ARG A 76 -4.25 15.22 -1.64
CA ARG A 76 -3.15 15.72 -0.81
C ARG A 76 -3.61 16.36 0.51
N GLU A 77 -4.71 17.11 0.51
CA GLU A 77 -5.25 17.74 1.72
C GLU A 77 -5.67 16.70 2.78
N ALA A 78 -6.20 15.58 2.31
CA ALA A 78 -6.62 14.46 3.15
C ALA A 78 -5.44 13.76 3.85
N VAL A 79 -4.23 13.84 3.30
CA VAL A 79 -3.04 13.27 3.95
C VAL A 79 -2.80 13.89 5.32
N GLU A 80 -3.13 15.17 5.49
CA GLU A 80 -2.88 15.93 6.72
C GLU A 80 -4.09 15.94 7.66
N ASN A 81 -5.30 15.82 7.12
CA ASN A 81 -6.53 16.12 7.86
C ASN A 81 -7.49 14.93 8.00
N ASP A 82 -7.36 13.90 7.17
CA ASP A 82 -8.31 12.80 7.08
C ASP A 82 -7.63 11.43 7.27
N PRO A 83 -8.37 10.40 7.71
CA PRO A 83 -7.89 9.03 7.60
C PRO A 83 -7.71 8.61 6.13
N PRO A 84 -6.81 7.66 5.85
CA PRO A 84 -6.69 7.11 4.51
C PRO A 84 -7.97 6.38 4.11
N LEU A 85 -8.35 6.48 2.83
CA LEU A 85 -9.39 5.65 2.22
C LEU A 85 -9.02 4.16 2.27
N TYR A 86 -7.72 3.89 2.25
CA TYR A 86 -7.20 2.55 2.26
C TYR A 86 -5.89 2.47 3.02
N HIS A 87 -5.78 1.50 3.91
CA HIS A 87 -4.62 1.31 4.76
C HIS A 87 -4.30 -0.17 4.85
N PHE A 88 -3.04 -0.51 4.56
CA PHE A 88 -2.56 -1.87 4.69
C PHE A 88 -1.14 -1.94 5.20
N THR A 89 -0.91 -2.99 5.99
CA THR A 89 0.37 -3.30 6.59
C THR A 89 0.63 -4.80 6.49
N THR A 90 1.87 -5.16 6.17
CA THR A 90 2.33 -6.56 6.10
C THR A 90 3.76 -6.67 6.64
N PRO A 91 4.12 -7.76 7.34
CA PRO A 91 5.51 -8.02 7.69
C PRO A 91 6.37 -8.25 6.43
N ILE A 92 7.64 -7.86 6.49
CA ILE A 92 8.61 -8.00 5.40
C ILE A 92 9.95 -8.53 5.94
N HIS A 93 10.78 -9.14 5.10
CA HIS A 93 12.13 -9.50 5.49
C HIS A 93 13.07 -8.30 5.36
N ARG A 94 14.15 -8.29 6.15
CA ARG A 94 15.28 -7.38 5.94
C ARG A 94 16.03 -7.69 4.64
#